data_AF-A0A3C0I3V5-F1
#
_entry.id   AF-A0A3C0I3V5-F1
#
_cell.length_a   1.000
_cell.length_b   1.000
_cell.length_c   1.000
_cell.angle_alpha   90.00
_cell.angle_beta   90.00
_cell.angle_gamma   90.00
#
_symmetry.space_group_name_H-M   'P 1'
#
loop_
_entity.id
_entity.type
_entity.pdbx_description
1 polymer ?
#
loop_
_entity_poly.entity_id
_entity_poly.type
_entity_poly.pdbx_seq_one_letter_code
_entity_poly.pdbx_strand_id
1 'polypeptide(L)'
;MSKLQIQTYYKTLDNLIQRGGSQNEQSIRGAFENLLNSYCEPKNFTLVPELYYKTTKNTSVRIDGIVKDALRLTWGYWEAKDTFDDLDKEIDDKFFKGYPNDNIIFEDSQTAVLIQNGHEVLRINMKAPDKLDHILTQFINYERPEVRDFRQAILHFKADLATIVTTLRSTLEGQSKTNKNFLAAFKKLFTLCQESINPKINAFDIREMVIQHILTEDIFLTVFNESQFHRENVIAQELESVVKTFFTGKIRRQTLQSIESYYAVIRREAANISNHHEKQKFLKVIYENFYK
;
A
#
# COMPACT_ATOMS: atom_id res chain seq x y z
N MET A 1 -16.79 -13.27 -19.30
CA MET A 1 -15.52 -13.89 -18.89
C MET A 1 -15.71 -14.76 -17.66
N SER A 2 -16.44 -14.30 -16.63
CA SER A 2 -16.73 -15.03 -15.38
C SER A 2 -17.21 -16.48 -15.54
N LYS A 3 -18.17 -16.74 -16.45
CA LYS A 3 -18.76 -18.08 -16.64
C LYS A 3 -17.74 -19.15 -17.04
N LEU A 4 -16.75 -18.83 -17.87
CA LEU A 4 -15.73 -19.79 -18.30
C LEU A 4 -14.75 -20.12 -17.16
N GLN A 5 -14.40 -19.12 -16.35
CA GLN A 5 -13.52 -19.30 -15.19
C GLN A 5 -14.19 -20.17 -14.13
N ILE A 6 -15.47 -19.95 -13.83
CA ILE A 6 -16.26 -20.78 -12.91
C ILE A 6 -16.41 -22.21 -13.43
N GLN A 7 -16.66 -22.41 -14.72
CA GLN A 7 -16.71 -23.75 -15.30
C GLN A 7 -15.35 -24.47 -15.21
N THR A 8 -14.26 -23.75 -15.42
CA THR A 8 -12.90 -24.28 -15.25
C THR A 8 -12.63 -24.67 -13.80
N TYR A 9 -13.09 -23.85 -12.85
CA TYR A 9 -13.02 -24.15 -11.42
C TYR A 9 -13.76 -25.45 -11.07
N TYR A 10 -15.02 -25.60 -11.48
CA TYR A 10 -15.78 -26.83 -11.22
C TYR A 10 -15.15 -28.07 -11.85
N LYS A 11 -14.67 -27.98 -13.10
CA LYS A 11 -13.94 -29.09 -13.75
C LYS A 11 -12.68 -29.45 -12.98
N THR A 12 -11.98 -28.46 -12.44
CA THR A 12 -10.79 -28.69 -11.61
C THR A 12 -11.16 -29.41 -10.33
N LEU A 13 -12.21 -28.99 -9.63
CA LEU A 13 -12.70 -29.67 -8.44
C LEU A 13 -13.10 -31.13 -8.71
N ASP A 14 -13.89 -31.38 -9.76
CA ASP A 14 -14.33 -32.73 -10.13
C ASP A 14 -13.13 -33.65 -10.40
N ASN A 15 -12.12 -33.15 -11.12
CA ASN A 15 -10.89 -33.91 -11.40
C ASN A 15 -10.08 -34.21 -10.14
N LEU A 16 -10.00 -33.27 -9.20
CA LEU A 16 -9.30 -33.45 -7.92
C LEU A 16 -10.00 -34.51 -7.05
N ILE A 17 -11.33 -34.46 -6.98
CA ILE A 17 -12.15 -35.45 -6.24
C ILE A 17 -11.99 -36.85 -6.85
N GLN A 18 -12.01 -36.97 -8.18
CA GLN A 18 -11.89 -38.25 -8.88
C GLN A 18 -10.51 -38.91 -8.76
N ARG A 19 -9.43 -38.13 -8.68
CA ARG A 19 -8.05 -38.64 -8.67
C ARG A 19 -7.47 -38.81 -7.26
N GLY A 20 -7.94 -38.04 -6.29
CA GLY A 20 -7.30 -37.91 -4.98
C GLY A 20 -7.73 -38.94 -3.92
N GLY A 21 -8.94 -39.50 -4.00
CA GLY A 21 -9.48 -40.43 -2.99
C GLY A 21 -9.74 -39.81 -1.60
N SER A 22 -8.93 -38.83 -1.19
CA SER A 22 -9.13 -37.92 -0.07
C SER A 22 -9.30 -36.49 -0.57
N GLN A 23 -10.18 -35.72 0.10
CA GLN A 23 -10.26 -34.27 -0.05
C GLN A 23 -8.96 -33.67 0.50
N ASN A 24 -7.90 -33.62 -0.31
CA ASN A 24 -6.70 -32.88 0.07
C ASN A 24 -7.04 -31.40 0.03
N GLU A 25 -7.38 -30.84 1.19
CA GLU A 25 -7.67 -29.42 1.49
C GLU A 25 -6.79 -28.46 0.69
N GLN A 26 -5.49 -28.74 0.66
CA GLN A 26 -4.50 -27.92 -0.04
C GLN A 26 -4.71 -27.85 -1.56
N SER A 27 -5.23 -28.90 -2.19
CA SER A 27 -5.50 -28.93 -3.64
C SER A 27 -6.79 -28.19 -4.00
N ILE A 28 -7.81 -28.29 -3.13
CA ILE A 28 -9.10 -27.60 -3.30
C ILE A 28 -8.92 -26.10 -3.12
N ARG A 29 -8.17 -25.70 -2.08
CA ARG A 29 -7.74 -24.32 -1.86
C ARG A 29 -7.03 -23.74 -3.08
N GLY A 30 -6.09 -24.48 -3.67
CA GLY A 30 -5.41 -24.04 -4.90
C GLY A 30 -6.36 -23.81 -6.09
N ALA A 31 -7.46 -24.56 -6.19
CA ALA A 31 -8.46 -24.33 -7.24
C ALA A 31 -9.22 -23.02 -7.04
N PHE A 32 -9.62 -22.71 -5.81
CA PHE A 32 -10.30 -21.45 -5.50
C PHE A 32 -9.35 -20.25 -5.62
N GLU A 33 -8.10 -20.39 -5.19
CA GLU A 33 -7.05 -19.37 -5.39
C GLU A 33 -6.93 -18.98 -6.87
N ASN A 34 -6.88 -19.97 -7.77
CA ASN A 34 -6.82 -19.72 -9.22
C ASN A 34 -8.08 -19.03 -9.74
N LEU A 35 -9.26 -19.43 -9.26
CA LEU A 35 -10.50 -18.76 -9.60
C LEU A 35 -10.46 -17.29 -9.17
N LEU A 36 -10.11 -17.02 -7.91
CA LEU A 36 -10.05 -15.66 -7.37
C LEU A 36 -9.01 -14.79 -8.09
N ASN A 37 -7.84 -15.35 -8.43
CA ASN A 37 -6.83 -14.67 -9.24
C ASN A 37 -7.38 -14.24 -10.60
N SER A 38 -8.18 -15.09 -11.26
CA SER A 38 -8.77 -14.78 -12.57
C SER A 38 -9.79 -13.62 -12.53
N TYR A 39 -10.36 -13.34 -11.35
CA TYR A 39 -11.20 -12.15 -11.09
C TYR A 39 -10.36 -10.91 -10.73
N CYS A 40 -9.17 -11.10 -10.17
CA CYS A 40 -8.24 -10.04 -9.82
C CYS A 40 -7.53 -9.46 -11.06
N GLU A 41 -7.16 -10.30 -12.03
CA GLU A 41 -6.38 -9.93 -13.23
C GLU A 41 -6.97 -8.74 -14.02
N PRO A 42 -8.27 -8.69 -14.37
CA PRO A 42 -8.82 -7.57 -15.15
C PRO A 42 -8.76 -6.22 -14.41
N LYS A 43 -8.63 -6.23 -13.09
CA LYS A 43 -8.50 -5.03 -12.25
C LYS A 43 -7.04 -4.71 -11.90
N ASN A 44 -6.08 -5.45 -12.44
CA ASN A 44 -4.67 -5.38 -12.09
C ASN A 44 -4.44 -5.58 -10.58
N PHE A 45 -5.23 -6.47 -9.98
CA PHE A 45 -5.06 -6.92 -8.61
C PHE A 45 -4.21 -8.19 -8.59
N THR A 46 -3.52 -8.40 -7.49
CA THR A 46 -2.72 -9.59 -7.22
C THR A 46 -3.19 -10.22 -5.92
N LEU A 47 -3.55 -11.50 -5.95
CA LEU A 47 -3.72 -12.27 -4.73
C LEU A 47 -2.34 -12.67 -4.21
N VAL A 48 -2.03 -12.29 -2.98
CA VAL A 48 -0.80 -12.70 -2.31
C VAL A 48 -1.16 -13.78 -1.28
N PRO A 49 -0.71 -15.03 -1.48
CA PRO A 49 -1.02 -16.11 -0.55
C PRO A 49 -0.21 -15.98 0.74
N GLU A 50 -0.80 -16.48 1.83
CA GLU A 50 -0.11 -16.83 3.09
C GLU A 50 0.68 -15.69 3.78
N LEU A 51 0.08 -14.51 3.90
CA LEU A 51 0.70 -13.37 4.60
C LEU A 51 0.25 -13.27 6.06
N TYR A 52 1.17 -12.85 6.92
CA TYR A 52 0.85 -12.46 8.30
C TYR A 52 0.21 -11.08 8.32
N TYR A 53 -1.00 -11.01 8.86
CA TYR A 53 -1.74 -9.78 9.16
C TYR A 53 -1.58 -9.43 10.63
N LYS A 54 -1.23 -8.17 10.88
CA LYS A 54 -1.16 -7.62 12.24
C LYS A 54 -2.56 -7.16 12.66
N THR A 55 -3.11 -7.78 13.69
CA THR A 55 -4.45 -7.48 14.19
C THR A 55 -4.48 -6.19 15.00
N THR A 56 -5.67 -5.65 15.22
CA THR A 56 -5.91 -4.52 16.12
C THR A 56 -5.56 -4.83 17.58
N LYS A 57 -5.46 -6.11 17.95
CA LYS A 57 -5.05 -6.59 19.27
C LYS A 57 -3.53 -6.72 19.42
N ASN A 58 -2.75 -6.20 18.45
CA ASN A 58 -1.29 -6.29 18.40
C ASN A 58 -0.77 -7.74 18.37
N THR A 59 -1.60 -8.68 17.88
CA THR A 59 -1.21 -10.06 17.57
C THR A 59 -1.01 -10.22 16.06
N SER A 60 -0.45 -11.34 15.62
CA SER A 60 -0.33 -11.68 14.20
C SER A 60 -1.16 -12.90 13.89
N VAL A 61 -1.91 -12.86 12.80
CA VAL A 61 -2.67 -13.99 12.26
C VAL A 61 -2.22 -14.27 10.84
N ARG A 62 -2.21 -15.53 10.42
CA ARG A 62 -1.90 -15.90 9.04
C ARG A 62 -3.19 -15.92 8.24
N ILE A 63 -3.22 -15.15 7.16
CA ILE A 63 -4.36 -15.09 6.22
C ILE A 63 -4.03 -15.90 4.98
N ASP A 64 -5.02 -16.64 4.48
CA ASP A 64 -4.83 -17.52 3.33
C ASP A 64 -4.55 -16.79 2.02
N GLY A 65 -5.25 -15.68 1.77
CA GLY A 65 -4.98 -14.80 0.64
C GLY A 65 -5.33 -13.34 0.93
N ILE A 66 -4.51 -12.42 0.42
CA ILE A 66 -4.75 -10.98 0.49
C ILE A 66 -4.77 -10.42 -0.93
N VAL A 67 -5.89 -9.83 -1.35
CA VAL A 67 -5.99 -9.12 -2.62
C VAL A 67 -5.37 -7.74 -2.46
N LYS A 68 -4.35 -7.45 -3.26
CA LYS A 68 -3.68 -6.14 -3.31
C LYS A 68 -3.75 -5.55 -4.70
N ASP A 69 -3.84 -4.22 -4.82
CA ASP A 69 -3.70 -3.56 -6.11
C ASP A 69 -2.23 -3.27 -6.47
N ALA A 70 -2.02 -2.64 -7.63
CA ALA A 70 -0.69 -2.20 -8.07
C ALA A 70 -0.01 -1.24 -7.09
N LEU A 71 -0.78 -0.51 -6.27
CA LEU A 71 -0.26 0.38 -5.23
C LEU A 71 -0.01 -0.36 -3.91
N ARG A 72 -0.19 -1.69 -3.89
CA ARG A 72 -0.09 -2.58 -2.71
C ARG A 72 -1.13 -2.30 -1.64
N LEU A 73 -2.16 -1.52 -1.94
CA LEU A 73 -3.28 -1.32 -1.03
C LEU A 73 -4.08 -2.62 -0.92
N THR A 74 -4.54 -2.94 0.28
CA THR A 74 -5.29 -4.17 0.52
C THR A 74 -6.77 -3.95 0.20
N TRP A 75 -7.29 -4.73 -0.74
CA TRP A 75 -8.67 -4.66 -1.22
C TRP A 75 -9.59 -5.67 -0.53
N GLY A 76 -9.06 -6.82 -0.12
CA GLY A 76 -9.82 -7.82 0.59
C GLY A 76 -9.00 -9.03 0.98
N TYR A 77 -9.64 -9.90 1.73
CA TYR A 77 -9.04 -11.09 2.33
C TYR A 77 -9.83 -12.32 1.92
N TRP A 78 -9.15 -13.46 1.87
CA TRP A 78 -9.77 -14.76 1.64
C TRP A 78 -9.23 -15.75 2.67
N GLU A 79 -10.14 -16.57 3.21
CA GLU A 79 -9.88 -17.68 4.13
C GLU A 79 -10.59 -18.93 3.61
N ALA A 80 -9.84 -19.99 3.41
CA ALA A 80 -10.36 -21.31 3.06
C ALA A 80 -10.54 -22.14 4.34
N LYS A 81 -11.57 -22.97 4.38
CA LYS A 81 -11.90 -23.87 5.50
C LYS A 81 -12.18 -25.27 4.97
N ASP A 82 -12.09 -26.25 5.87
CA ASP A 82 -12.44 -27.61 5.54
C ASP A 82 -13.95 -27.79 5.45
N THR A 83 -14.40 -28.65 4.54
CA THR A 83 -15.83 -28.94 4.32
C THR A 83 -16.53 -29.56 5.53
N PHE A 84 -15.77 -30.01 6.52
CA PHE A 84 -16.25 -30.66 7.74
C PHE A 84 -16.38 -29.70 8.92
N ASP A 85 -15.90 -28.46 8.79
CA ASP A 85 -15.98 -27.45 9.83
C ASP A 85 -17.36 -26.80 9.86
N ASP A 86 -17.77 -26.36 11.06
CA ASP A 86 -18.88 -25.42 11.18
C ASP A 86 -18.35 -24.04 10.75
N LEU A 87 -18.70 -23.65 9.52
CA LEU A 87 -18.22 -22.40 8.93
C LEU A 87 -18.58 -21.17 9.76
N ASP A 88 -19.75 -21.16 10.41
CA ASP A 88 -20.18 -20.01 11.22
C ASP A 88 -19.34 -19.91 12.49
N LYS A 89 -19.07 -21.04 13.15
CA LYS A 89 -18.18 -21.09 14.30
C LYS A 89 -16.75 -20.68 13.94
N GLU A 90 -16.23 -21.11 12.80
CA GLU A 90 -14.90 -20.71 12.33
C GLU A 90 -14.81 -19.21 12.05
N ILE A 91 -15.85 -18.62 11.45
CA ILE A 91 -15.94 -17.17 11.24
C ILE A 91 -15.88 -16.43 12.58
N ASP A 92 -16.68 -16.85 13.56
CA ASP A 92 -16.70 -16.25 14.90
C ASP A 92 -15.34 -16.37 15.61
N ASP A 93 -14.71 -17.56 15.57
CA ASP A 93 -13.40 -17.80 16.18
C ASP A 93 -12.29 -16.96 15.51
N LYS A 94 -12.37 -16.75 14.20
CA LYS A 94 -11.43 -15.90 13.45
C LYS A 94 -11.59 -14.44 13.81
N PHE A 95 -12.82 -13.92 13.90
CA PHE A 95 -13.05 -12.55 14.37
C PHE A 95 -12.65 -12.37 15.83
N PHE A 96 -12.87 -13.37 16.69
CA PHE A 96 -12.36 -13.35 18.06
C PHE A 96 -10.82 -13.24 18.10
N LYS A 97 -10.12 -13.93 17.20
CA LYS A 97 -8.65 -13.84 17.04
C LYS A 97 -8.17 -12.53 16.41
N GLY A 98 -9.08 -11.69 15.89
CA GLY A 98 -8.77 -10.37 15.34
C GLY A 98 -8.51 -10.36 13.84
N TYR A 99 -9.05 -11.33 13.10
CA TYR A 99 -9.06 -11.29 11.63
C TYR A 99 -9.81 -10.06 11.11
N PRO A 100 -9.42 -9.54 9.93
CA PRO A 100 -10.09 -8.38 9.33
C PRO A 100 -11.53 -8.73 8.94
N ASN A 101 -12.44 -7.77 9.08
CA ASN A 101 -13.88 -7.92 8.81
C ASN A 101 -14.43 -6.86 7.84
N ASP A 102 -13.56 -6.12 7.16
CA ASP A 102 -13.87 -5.02 6.26
C ASP A 102 -14.27 -5.48 4.84
N ASN A 103 -13.57 -6.48 4.29
CA ASN A 103 -13.91 -7.16 3.04
C ASN A 103 -13.22 -8.54 3.00
N ILE A 104 -13.91 -9.59 3.46
CA ILE A 104 -13.34 -10.95 3.54
C ILE A 104 -14.33 -12.00 3.03
N ILE A 105 -13.83 -12.95 2.25
CA ILE A 105 -14.54 -14.18 1.90
C ILE A 105 -14.05 -15.32 2.78
N PHE A 106 -14.99 -16.02 3.41
CA PHE A 106 -14.78 -17.35 3.99
C PHE A 106 -15.45 -18.39 3.09
N GLU A 107 -14.77 -19.50 2.79
CA GLU A 107 -15.37 -20.58 2.01
C GLU A 107 -14.88 -21.97 2.46
N ASP A 108 -15.76 -22.96 2.34
CA ASP A 108 -15.49 -24.37 2.65
C ASP A 108 -15.73 -25.28 1.41
N SER A 109 -15.65 -24.69 0.21
CA SER A 109 -16.00 -25.32 -1.08
C SER A 109 -17.44 -25.78 -1.27
N GLN A 110 -18.31 -25.64 -0.26
CA GLN A 110 -19.76 -25.85 -0.37
C GLN A 110 -20.53 -24.54 -0.23
N THR A 111 -20.05 -23.67 0.64
CA THR A 111 -20.61 -22.39 1.02
C THR A 111 -19.52 -21.34 0.93
N ALA A 112 -19.88 -20.15 0.46
CA ALA A 112 -19.05 -18.97 0.60
C ALA A 112 -19.84 -17.86 1.29
N VAL A 113 -19.18 -17.17 2.21
CA VAL A 113 -19.72 -16.07 3.02
C VAL A 113 -18.85 -14.84 2.81
N LEU A 114 -19.47 -13.75 2.38
CA LEU A 114 -18.83 -12.45 2.19
C LEU A 114 -19.21 -11.53 3.36
N ILE A 115 -18.20 -11.12 4.11
CA ILE A 115 -18.32 -10.14 5.18
C ILE A 115 -17.76 -8.81 4.66
N GLN A 116 -18.53 -7.74 4.77
CA GLN A 116 -18.09 -6.38 4.44
C GLN A 116 -18.52 -5.42 5.54
N ASN A 117 -17.59 -4.55 5.95
CA ASN A 117 -17.81 -3.58 7.02
C ASN A 117 -18.39 -4.20 8.31
N GLY A 118 -17.90 -5.38 8.69
CA GLY A 118 -18.32 -6.10 9.89
C GLY A 118 -19.65 -6.85 9.79
N HIS A 119 -20.29 -6.85 8.62
CA HIS A 119 -21.59 -7.50 8.41
C HIS A 119 -21.51 -8.56 7.33
N GLU A 120 -22.23 -9.67 7.51
CA GLU A 120 -22.50 -10.61 6.43
C GLU A 120 -23.38 -9.94 5.39
N VAL A 121 -22.86 -9.79 4.17
CA VAL A 121 -23.59 -9.16 3.06
C VAL A 121 -24.16 -10.22 2.13
N LEU A 122 -23.47 -11.35 1.97
CA LEU A 122 -23.88 -12.39 1.05
C LEU A 122 -23.40 -13.77 1.49
N ARG A 123 -24.28 -14.77 1.40
CA ARG A 123 -23.98 -16.19 1.58
C ARG A 123 -24.53 -16.99 0.43
N ILE A 124 -23.68 -17.82 -0.18
CA ILE A 124 -24.03 -18.56 -1.39
C ILE A 124 -23.63 -20.03 -1.28
N ASN A 125 -24.34 -20.87 -2.04
CA ASN A 125 -23.91 -22.22 -2.33
C ASN A 125 -22.90 -22.17 -3.48
N MET A 126 -21.70 -22.72 -3.25
CA MET A 126 -20.57 -22.72 -4.19
C MET A 126 -20.85 -23.46 -5.49
N LYS A 127 -21.87 -24.32 -5.55
CA LYS A 127 -22.30 -25.04 -6.77
C LYS A 127 -23.25 -24.22 -7.64
N ALA A 128 -23.69 -23.04 -7.20
CA ALA A 128 -24.55 -22.16 -7.96
C ALA A 128 -23.71 -21.13 -8.75
N PRO A 129 -23.44 -21.35 -10.07
CA PRO A 129 -22.48 -20.54 -10.83
C PRO A 129 -22.81 -19.05 -10.86
N ASP A 130 -24.07 -18.67 -11.05
CA ASP A 130 -24.44 -17.25 -11.11
C ASP A 130 -24.29 -16.56 -9.74
N LYS A 131 -24.47 -17.32 -8.64
CA LYS A 131 -24.25 -16.80 -7.28
C LYS A 131 -22.77 -16.68 -6.94
N LEU A 132 -21.95 -17.63 -7.40
CA LEU A 132 -20.50 -17.59 -7.26
C LEU A 132 -19.89 -16.42 -8.05
N ASP A 133 -20.38 -16.17 -9.27
CA ASP A 133 -19.98 -14.97 -10.04
C ASP A 133 -20.33 -13.69 -9.27
N HIS A 134 -21.54 -13.62 -8.73
CA HIS A 134 -22.01 -12.46 -8.00
C HIS A 134 -21.19 -12.15 -6.75
N ILE A 135 -20.90 -13.13 -5.89
CA ILE A 135 -20.11 -12.91 -4.67
C ILE A 135 -18.67 -12.48 -4.99
N LEU A 136 -18.02 -13.11 -5.97
CA LEU A 136 -16.66 -12.76 -6.38
C LEU A 136 -16.61 -11.37 -7.02
N THR A 137 -17.58 -11.06 -7.88
CA THR A 137 -17.74 -9.73 -8.48
C THR A 137 -17.96 -8.67 -7.41
N GLN A 138 -18.80 -8.91 -6.41
CA GLN A 138 -19.04 -7.97 -5.32
C GLN A 138 -17.78 -7.78 -4.46
N PHE A 139 -17.06 -8.86 -4.16
CA PHE A 139 -15.81 -8.82 -3.39
C PHE A 139 -14.71 -7.99 -4.07
N ILE A 140 -14.44 -8.19 -5.36
CA ILE A 140 -13.39 -7.45 -6.09
C ILE A 140 -13.77 -6.00 -6.43
N ASN A 141 -15.06 -5.66 -6.40
CA ASN A 141 -15.55 -4.31 -6.71
C ASN A 141 -15.83 -3.48 -5.46
N TYR A 142 -15.68 -4.05 -4.27
CA TYR A 142 -15.81 -3.32 -3.03
C TYR A 142 -14.66 -2.35 -2.84
N GLU A 143 -14.92 -1.07 -3.10
CA GLU A 143 -13.96 -0.01 -2.84
C GLU A 143 -14.05 0.38 -1.35
N ARG A 144 -13.02 -0.01 -0.61
CA ARG A 144 -12.86 0.42 0.78
C ARG A 144 -12.74 1.94 0.88
N PRO A 145 -13.35 2.58 1.88
CA PRO A 145 -13.21 4.03 2.10
C PRO A 145 -11.74 4.47 2.14
N GLU A 146 -10.85 3.70 2.78
CA GLU A 146 -9.43 4.04 2.88
C GLU A 146 -8.74 4.08 1.51
N VAL A 147 -9.10 3.16 0.60
CA VAL A 147 -8.54 3.08 -0.75
C VAL A 147 -9.04 4.23 -1.62
N ARG A 148 -10.33 4.55 -1.52
CA ARG A 148 -10.93 5.71 -2.21
C ARG A 148 -10.25 7.00 -1.77
N ASP A 149 -10.14 7.20 -0.46
CA ASP A 149 -9.54 8.40 0.13
C ASP A 149 -8.06 8.51 -0.29
N PHE A 150 -7.33 7.39 -0.32
CA PHE A 150 -5.95 7.33 -0.80
C PHE A 150 -5.83 7.72 -2.27
N ARG A 151 -6.69 7.18 -3.13
CA ARG A 151 -6.70 7.52 -4.57
C ARG A 151 -7.07 8.97 -4.82
N GLN A 152 -8.02 9.52 -4.09
CA GLN A 152 -8.38 10.94 -4.18
C GLN A 152 -7.23 11.83 -3.71
N ALA A 153 -6.60 11.50 -2.58
CA ALA A 153 -5.45 12.24 -2.06
C ALA A 153 -4.29 12.25 -3.07
N ILE A 154 -4.06 11.14 -3.78
CA ILE A 154 -3.09 11.07 -4.88
C ILE A 154 -3.40 12.07 -6.00
N LEU A 155 -4.64 12.10 -6.46
CA LEU A 155 -5.03 12.97 -7.58
C LEU A 155 -4.85 14.44 -7.22
N HIS A 156 -5.24 14.83 -6.01
CA HIS A 156 -5.02 16.17 -5.49
C HIS A 156 -3.53 16.50 -5.33
N PHE A 157 -2.75 15.58 -4.75
CA PHE A 157 -1.31 15.74 -4.60
C PHE A 157 -0.62 16.02 -5.93
N LYS A 158 -0.95 15.26 -6.99
CA LYS A 158 -0.33 15.45 -8.32
C LYS A 158 -0.63 16.84 -8.90
N ALA A 159 -1.82 17.37 -8.66
CA ALA A 159 -2.17 18.73 -9.08
C ALA A 159 -1.40 19.79 -8.29
N ASP A 160 -1.25 19.60 -6.98
CA ASP A 160 -0.62 20.57 -6.08
C ASP A 160 0.91 20.54 -6.14
N LEU A 161 1.51 19.39 -6.48
CA LEU A 161 2.96 19.21 -6.52
C LEU A 161 3.65 20.21 -7.44
N ALA A 162 3.09 20.50 -8.61
CA ALA A 162 3.65 21.47 -9.55
C ALA A 162 3.74 22.88 -8.94
N THR A 163 2.70 23.28 -8.22
CA THR A 163 2.63 24.57 -7.50
C THR A 163 3.66 24.62 -6.37
N ILE A 164 3.79 23.53 -5.61
CA ILE A 164 4.76 23.42 -4.52
C ILE A 164 6.19 23.51 -5.03
N VAL A 165 6.54 22.72 -6.05
CA VAL A 165 7.88 22.72 -6.65
C VAL A 165 8.22 24.12 -7.19
N THR A 166 7.28 24.77 -7.86
CA THR A 166 7.46 26.14 -8.36
C THR A 166 7.70 27.13 -7.22
N THR A 167 6.93 27.03 -6.14
CA THR A 167 7.07 27.87 -4.95
C THR A 167 8.42 27.65 -4.27
N LEU A 168 8.86 26.40 -4.12
CA LEU A 168 10.15 26.06 -3.52
C LEU A 168 11.32 26.57 -4.37
N ARG A 169 11.27 26.41 -5.70
CA ARG A 169 12.28 26.96 -6.62
C ARG A 169 12.39 28.48 -6.48
N SER A 170 11.28 29.19 -6.54
CA SER A 170 11.25 30.66 -6.39
C SER A 170 11.77 31.09 -5.01
N THR A 171 11.42 30.35 -3.96
CA THR A 171 11.92 30.62 -2.60
C THR A 171 13.44 30.46 -2.54
N LEU A 172 13.99 29.36 -3.06
CA LEU A 172 15.45 29.12 -3.10
C LEU A 172 16.20 30.20 -3.89
N GLU A 173 15.65 30.64 -5.02
CA GLU A 173 16.22 31.76 -5.79
C GLU A 173 16.22 33.06 -4.98
N GLY A 174 15.14 33.34 -4.23
CA GLY A 174 15.08 34.48 -3.32
C GLY A 174 16.13 34.40 -2.21
N GLN A 175 16.26 33.25 -1.54
CA GLN A 175 17.24 33.04 -0.48
C GLN A 175 18.67 33.18 -0.97
N SER A 176 18.95 32.74 -2.21
CA SER A 176 20.26 32.87 -2.85
C SER A 176 20.72 34.33 -3.02
N LYS A 177 19.80 35.31 -2.97
CA LYS A 177 20.11 36.73 -3.17
C LYS A 177 20.44 37.47 -1.87
N THR A 178 19.80 37.10 -0.76
CA THR A 178 19.82 37.93 0.47
C THR A 178 20.21 37.18 1.74
N ASN A 179 20.06 35.86 1.80
CA ASN A 179 20.26 35.09 3.02
C ASN A 179 21.70 34.53 3.12
N LYS A 180 22.53 35.19 3.94
CA LYS A 180 23.92 34.78 4.17
C LYS A 180 24.06 33.40 4.80
N ASN A 181 23.16 33.02 5.71
CA ASN A 181 23.18 31.71 6.35
C ASN A 181 22.86 30.60 5.33
N PHE A 182 21.86 30.83 4.49
CA PHE A 182 21.54 29.95 3.37
C PHE A 182 22.73 29.79 2.43
N LEU A 183 23.37 30.88 2.00
CA LEU A 183 24.52 30.82 1.10
C LEU A 183 25.69 30.03 1.68
N ALA A 184 25.97 30.20 2.98
CA ALA A 184 27.02 29.46 3.68
C ALA A 184 26.71 27.96 3.74
N ALA A 185 25.50 27.59 4.17
CA ALA A 185 25.05 26.20 4.24
C ALA A 185 25.02 25.55 2.84
N PHE A 186 24.50 26.26 1.84
CA PHE A 186 24.42 25.79 0.47
C PHE A 186 25.81 25.54 -0.12
N LYS A 187 26.77 26.44 0.11
CA LYS A 187 28.16 26.26 -0.35
C LYS A 187 28.80 25.02 0.30
N LYS A 188 28.57 24.81 1.59
CA LYS A 188 29.07 23.63 2.31
C LYS A 188 28.51 22.34 1.73
N LEU A 189 27.19 22.27 1.54
CA LEU A 189 26.52 21.14 0.90
C LEU A 189 27.05 20.91 -0.53
N PHE A 190 27.19 21.98 -1.32
CA PHE A 190 27.70 21.92 -2.69
C PHE A 190 29.09 21.29 -2.76
N THR A 191 30.03 21.76 -1.92
CA THR A 191 31.38 21.19 -1.85
C THR A 191 31.35 19.72 -1.44
N LEU A 192 30.60 19.38 -0.40
CA LEU A 192 30.47 17.99 0.07
C LEU A 192 29.96 17.07 -1.05
N CYS A 193 28.94 17.49 -1.79
CA CYS A 193 28.39 16.69 -2.89
C CYS A 193 29.39 16.53 -4.05
N GLN A 194 30.16 17.57 -4.38
CA GLN A 194 31.20 17.46 -5.41
C GLN A 194 32.31 16.48 -5.00
N GLU A 195 32.72 16.51 -3.72
CA GLU A 195 33.76 15.64 -3.17
C GLU A 195 33.30 14.19 -2.98
N SER A 196 32.05 13.98 -2.56
CA SER A 196 31.54 12.66 -2.16
C SER A 196 30.74 11.94 -3.24
N ILE A 197 30.16 12.66 -4.21
CA ILE A 197 29.26 12.10 -5.22
C ILE A 197 29.86 12.26 -6.62
N ASN A 198 29.98 13.49 -7.10
CA ASN A 198 30.45 13.77 -8.46
C ASN A 198 30.92 15.23 -8.62
N PRO A 199 32.17 15.47 -9.04
CA PRO A 199 32.69 16.83 -9.26
C PRO A 199 31.92 17.66 -10.29
N LYS A 200 31.13 17.04 -11.17
CA LYS A 200 30.33 17.72 -12.20
C LYS A 200 28.99 18.28 -11.68
N ILE A 201 28.64 18.02 -10.42
CA ILE A 201 27.43 18.58 -9.80
C ILE A 201 27.49 20.10 -9.83
N ASN A 202 26.39 20.71 -10.24
CA ASN A 202 26.22 22.15 -10.35
C ASN A 202 25.19 22.69 -9.34
N ALA A 203 25.06 24.01 -9.25
CA ALA A 203 24.18 24.64 -8.26
C ALA A 203 22.68 24.35 -8.52
N PHE A 204 22.29 24.09 -9.76
CA PHE A 204 20.93 23.66 -10.07
C PHE A 204 20.66 22.27 -9.47
N ASP A 205 21.59 21.33 -9.62
CA ASP A 205 21.45 19.98 -9.06
C ASP A 205 21.26 20.03 -7.53
N ILE A 206 22.04 20.84 -6.82
CA ILE A 206 21.89 21.00 -5.35
C ILE A 206 20.53 21.60 -4.98
N ARG A 207 20.01 22.58 -5.74
CA ARG A 207 18.67 23.12 -5.49
C ARG A 207 17.60 22.05 -5.66
N GLU A 208 17.69 21.24 -6.71
CA GLU A 208 16.76 20.14 -6.93
C GLU A 208 16.88 19.07 -5.83
N MET A 209 18.09 18.76 -5.35
CA MET A 209 18.28 17.87 -4.20
C MET A 209 17.61 18.41 -2.92
N VAL A 210 17.71 19.73 -2.66
CA VAL A 210 17.02 20.37 -1.52
C VAL A 210 15.50 20.26 -1.66
N ILE A 211 14.95 20.47 -2.86
CA ILE A 211 13.51 20.33 -3.12
C ILE A 211 13.06 18.88 -2.91
N GLN A 212 13.80 17.92 -3.47
CA GLN A 212 13.51 16.50 -3.30
C GLN A 212 13.58 16.09 -1.84
N HIS A 213 14.57 16.57 -1.08
CA HIS A 213 14.67 16.33 0.36
C HIS A 213 13.43 16.83 1.09
N ILE A 214 13.01 18.08 0.87
CA ILE A 214 11.81 18.66 1.48
C ILE A 214 10.56 17.82 1.21
N LEU A 215 10.40 17.31 -0.01
CA LEU A 215 9.19 16.59 -0.41
C LEU A 215 9.17 15.14 0.09
N THR A 216 10.34 14.52 0.25
CA THR A 216 10.44 13.08 0.52
C THR A 216 10.77 12.74 1.96
N GLU A 217 11.45 13.61 2.71
CA GLU A 217 11.92 13.34 4.07
C GLU A 217 10.81 12.86 5.01
N ASP A 218 9.67 13.56 5.05
CA ASP A 218 8.56 13.21 5.93
C ASP A 218 7.94 11.85 5.57
N ILE A 219 7.92 11.48 4.28
CA ILE A 219 7.48 10.16 3.83
C ILE A 219 8.47 9.09 4.29
N PHE A 220 9.77 9.29 4.07
CA PHE A 220 10.80 8.33 4.47
C PHE A 220 10.79 8.09 5.98
N LEU A 221 10.77 9.16 6.77
CA LEU A 221 10.72 9.08 8.23
C LEU A 221 9.48 8.31 8.72
N THR A 222 8.33 8.57 8.11
CA THR A 222 7.11 7.89 8.55
C THR A 222 7.06 6.43 8.10
N VAL A 223 7.46 6.13 6.86
CA VAL A 223 7.37 4.76 6.33
C VAL A 223 8.34 3.84 7.08
N PHE A 224 9.58 4.26 7.28
CA PHE A 224 10.59 3.37 7.86
C PHE A 224 10.59 3.39 9.39
N ASN A 225 10.04 4.43 10.05
CA ASN A 225 10.14 4.62 11.50
C ASN A 225 11.60 4.56 12.03
N GLU A 226 12.57 4.64 11.11
CA GLU A 226 14.00 4.56 11.36
C GLU A 226 14.58 5.95 11.21
N SER A 227 14.49 6.72 12.29
CA SER A 227 15.17 8.01 12.40
C SER A 227 16.70 7.90 12.23
N GLN A 228 17.25 6.68 12.26
CA GLN A 228 18.69 6.42 12.20
C GLN A 228 19.28 6.64 10.80
N PHE A 229 18.56 6.31 9.72
CA PHE A 229 19.08 6.51 8.35
C PHE A 229 19.38 7.98 8.03
N HIS A 230 18.48 8.90 8.41
CA HIS A 230 18.69 10.34 8.25
C HIS A 230 19.75 10.90 9.21
N ARG A 231 19.95 10.26 10.37
CA ARG A 231 20.98 10.66 11.34
C ARG A 231 22.38 10.21 10.94
N GLU A 232 22.53 9.17 10.14
CA GLU A 232 23.85 8.68 9.73
C GLU A 232 24.26 9.18 8.34
N ASN A 233 23.30 9.61 7.52
CA ASN A 233 23.58 10.16 6.19
C ASN A 233 24.05 11.62 6.27
N VAL A 234 25.36 11.84 6.12
CA VAL A 234 25.98 13.18 6.15
C VAL A 234 25.37 14.13 5.11
N ILE A 235 25.01 13.64 3.92
CA ILE A 235 24.37 14.46 2.89
C ILE A 235 22.97 14.89 3.34
N ALA A 236 22.19 13.99 3.94
CA ALA A 236 20.87 14.32 4.49
C ALA A 236 20.96 15.36 5.62
N GLN A 237 21.98 15.28 6.47
CA GLN A 237 22.22 16.27 7.53
C GLN A 237 22.55 17.66 6.96
N GLU A 238 23.37 17.74 5.91
CA GLU A 238 23.71 19.01 5.27
C GLU A 238 22.53 19.57 4.46
N LEU A 239 21.74 18.72 3.80
CA LEU A 239 20.47 19.10 3.18
C LEU A 239 19.54 19.73 4.23
N GLU A 240 19.34 19.07 5.37
CA GLU A 240 18.49 19.58 6.43
C GLU A 240 19.04 20.88 7.05
N SER A 241 20.36 21.01 7.12
CA SER A 241 21.01 22.26 7.55
C SER A 241 20.69 23.42 6.61
N VAL A 242 20.66 23.19 5.29
CA VAL A 242 20.23 24.18 4.30
C VAL A 242 18.75 24.51 4.47
N VAL A 243 17.87 23.51 4.58
CA VAL A 243 16.42 23.68 4.73
C VAL A 243 16.09 24.54 5.96
N LYS A 244 16.73 24.28 7.11
CA LYS A 244 16.53 25.03 8.35
C LYS A 244 16.87 26.52 8.26
N THR A 245 17.63 26.96 7.26
CA THR A 245 17.97 28.39 7.09
C THR A 245 16.83 29.24 6.56
N PHE A 246 15.81 28.64 5.92
CA PHE A 246 14.74 29.38 5.25
C PHE A 246 13.36 28.73 5.33
N PHE A 247 13.29 27.39 5.41
CA PHE A 247 12.04 26.65 5.30
C PHE A 247 11.55 26.19 6.67
N THR A 248 11.24 27.14 7.54
CA THR A 248 10.81 26.88 8.92
C THR A 248 9.47 27.54 9.23
N GLY A 249 8.82 27.03 10.28
CA GLY A 249 7.60 27.61 10.86
C GLY A 249 6.49 27.85 9.83
N LYS A 250 6.13 29.13 9.63
CA LYS A 250 5.02 29.54 8.78
C LYS A 250 5.23 29.19 7.31
N ILE A 251 6.45 29.36 6.77
CA ILE A 251 6.75 29.08 5.36
C ILE A 251 6.52 27.59 5.08
N ARG A 252 7.12 26.71 5.89
CA ARG A 252 6.92 25.26 5.76
C ARG A 252 5.44 24.89 5.82
N ARG A 253 4.72 25.41 6.83
CA ARG A 253 3.29 25.10 7.00
C ARG A 253 2.46 25.54 5.80
N GLN A 254 2.68 26.76 5.29
CA GLN A 254 1.91 27.28 4.15
C GLN A 254 2.24 26.56 2.85
N THR A 255 3.51 26.26 2.61
CA THR A 255 3.94 25.58 1.38
C THR A 255 3.47 24.12 1.32
N LEU A 256 3.43 23.41 2.45
CA LEU A 256 3.04 21.99 2.48
C LEU A 256 1.56 21.77 2.82
N GLN A 257 0.79 22.83 3.13
CA GLN A 257 -0.60 22.71 3.61
C GLN A 257 -1.49 21.91 2.66
N SER A 258 -1.34 22.12 1.35
CA SER A 258 -2.17 21.46 0.34
C SER A 258 -1.93 19.96 0.23
N ILE A 259 -0.74 19.47 0.61
CA ILE A 259 -0.37 18.06 0.53
C ILE A 259 -0.36 17.34 1.88
N GLU A 260 -0.75 18.02 2.96
CA GLU A 260 -0.79 17.43 4.31
C GLU A 260 -1.78 16.26 4.39
N SER A 261 -2.94 16.38 3.73
CA SER A 261 -3.94 15.30 3.65
C SER A 261 -3.36 14.05 2.97
N TYR A 262 -2.56 14.24 1.93
CA TYR A 262 -1.87 13.16 1.23
C TYR A 262 -0.81 12.49 2.11
N TYR A 263 0.02 13.28 2.78
CA TYR A 263 0.98 12.70 3.73
C TYR A 263 0.26 11.93 4.83
N ALA A 264 -0.82 12.47 5.42
CA ALA A 264 -1.60 11.77 6.46
C ALA A 264 -2.07 10.38 6.00
N VAL A 265 -2.51 10.27 4.74
CA VAL A 265 -2.96 9.02 4.17
C VAL A 265 -1.80 8.04 3.94
N ILE A 266 -0.65 8.49 3.41
CA ILE A 266 0.58 7.66 3.36
C ILE A 266 0.96 7.15 4.74
N ARG A 267 0.94 8.02 5.75
CA ARG A 267 1.34 7.67 7.12
C ARG A 267 0.44 6.57 7.69
N ARG A 268 -0.87 6.66 7.46
CA ARG A 268 -1.85 5.64 7.86
C ARG A 268 -1.58 4.31 7.18
N GLU A 269 -1.40 4.30 5.86
CA GLU A 269 -1.14 3.05 5.13
C GLU A 269 0.20 2.44 5.51
N ALA A 270 1.25 3.25 5.68
CA ALA A 270 2.57 2.78 6.09
C ALA A 270 2.57 2.17 7.50
N ALA A 271 1.74 2.67 8.42
CA ALA A 271 1.57 2.11 9.76
C ALA A 271 1.00 0.69 9.76
N ASN A 272 0.22 0.34 8.72
CA ASN A 272 -0.35 -0.99 8.55
C ASN A 272 0.65 -2.00 7.95
N ILE A 273 1.81 -1.54 7.47
CA ILE A 273 2.85 -2.40 6.86
C ILE A 273 3.88 -2.79 7.94
N SER A 274 3.84 -4.04 8.37
CA SER A 274 4.74 -4.57 9.42
C SER A 274 6.11 -4.99 8.89
N ASN A 275 6.21 -5.42 7.63
CA ASN A 275 7.43 -5.99 7.06
C ASN A 275 8.29 -4.93 6.34
N HIS A 276 9.59 -4.84 6.68
CA HIS A 276 10.54 -3.94 6.01
C HIS A 276 10.59 -4.11 4.48
N HIS A 277 10.53 -5.34 3.97
CA HIS A 277 10.53 -5.58 2.53
C HIS A 277 9.25 -5.04 1.85
N GLU A 278 8.12 -5.11 2.54
CA GLU A 278 6.88 -4.50 2.05
C GLU A 278 6.94 -2.96 2.12
N LYS A 279 7.57 -2.40 3.16
CA LYS A 279 7.84 -0.95 3.26
C LYS A 279 8.70 -0.43 2.11
N GLN A 280 9.76 -1.16 1.74
CA GLN A 280 10.60 -0.82 0.59
C GLN A 280 9.81 -0.85 -0.73
N LYS A 281 8.98 -1.88 -0.93
CA LYS A 281 8.11 -1.96 -2.12
C LYS A 281 7.08 -0.85 -2.17
N PHE A 282 6.46 -0.52 -1.03
CA PHE A 282 5.52 0.59 -0.91
C PHE A 282 6.18 1.95 -1.23
N LEU A 283 7.37 2.20 -0.69
CA LEU A 283 8.14 3.39 -1.02
C LEU A 283 8.46 3.46 -2.52
N LYS A 284 8.87 2.34 -3.13
CA LYS A 284 9.16 2.29 -4.57
C LYS A 284 7.93 2.67 -5.41
N VAL A 285 6.77 2.15 -5.04
CA VAL A 285 5.49 2.50 -5.68
C VAL A 285 5.20 4.00 -5.55
N ILE A 286 5.41 4.58 -4.36
CA ILE A 286 5.26 6.03 -4.16
C ILE A 286 6.22 6.77 -5.11
N TYR A 287 7.49 6.40 -5.12
CA TYR A 287 8.49 7.06 -5.95
C TYR A 287 8.13 7.02 -7.45
N GLU A 288 7.81 5.84 -7.98
CA GLU A 288 7.52 5.64 -9.40
C GLU A 288 6.24 6.36 -9.88
N ASN A 289 5.25 6.53 -9.00
CA ASN A 289 3.99 7.17 -9.36
C ASN A 289 3.98 8.69 -9.11
N PHE A 290 4.84 9.21 -8.23
CA PHE A 290 4.72 10.58 -7.73
C PHE A 290 5.91 11.48 -8.02
N TYR A 291 7.13 10.94 -8.04
CA TYR A 291 8.36 11.74 -8.17
C TYR A 291 9.04 11.59 -9.53
N LYS A 292 8.44 10.82 -10.45
CA LYS A 292 8.88 10.67 -11.84
C LYS A 292 8.18 11.68 -12.74
#